data_AF-N6U3L7-F1
#
_entry.id   AF-N6U3L7-F1
#
_cell.length_a   1.000
_cell.length_b   1.000
_cell.length_c   1.000
_cell.angle_alpha   90.00
_cell.angle_beta   90.00
_cell.angle_gamma   90.00
#
_symmetry.space_group_name_H-M   'P 1'
#
loop_
_entity.id
_entity.type
_entity.pdbx_description
1 polymer ?
#
loop_
_entity_poly.entity_id
_entity_poly.type
_entity_poly.pdbx_seq_one_letter_code
_entity_poly.pdbx_strand_id
1 'polypeptide(L)'
;MKKPNDVRELKGMIAAAGLRLPEQQERVARVALARPDIVAFGTISSLANECVVSPSTVVRMANALGFETFKEFKSLFRQHLRSVAGEQHGTQKP
;
A
#
# COMPACT_ATOMS: atom_id res chain seq x y z
N MET A 1 13.55 -3.89 -8.36
CA MET A 1 12.48 -4.68 -7.71
C MET A 1 11.25 -4.63 -8.59
N LYS A 2 10.49 -5.74 -8.68
CA LYS A 2 9.27 -5.77 -9.48
C LYS A 2 8.18 -4.95 -8.79
N LYS A 3 7.54 -4.01 -9.50
CA LYS A 3 6.37 -3.27 -9.02
C LYS A 3 5.18 -4.25 -8.89
N PRO A 4 4.48 -4.30 -7.74
CA PRO A 4 3.28 -5.12 -7.60
C PRO A 4 2.14 -4.54 -8.45
N ASN A 5 1.33 -5.42 -9.02
CA ASN A 5 0.18 -5.04 -9.85
C ASN A 5 -1.09 -4.83 -9.03
N ASP A 6 -1.19 -5.46 -7.86
CA ASP A 6 -2.30 -5.27 -6.92
C ASP A 6 -1.85 -5.36 -5.44
N VAL A 7 -2.76 -5.03 -4.52
CA VAL A 7 -2.50 -5.06 -3.07
C VAL A 7 -2.23 -6.49 -2.56
N ARG A 8 -2.75 -7.53 -3.22
CA ARG A 8 -2.50 -8.93 -2.81
C ARG A 8 -1.07 -9.35 -3.13
N GLU A 9 -0.57 -8.99 -4.33
CA GLU A 9 0.82 -9.18 -4.72
C GLU A 9 1.75 -8.40 -3.78
N LEU A 10 1.41 -7.14 -3.47
CA LEU A 10 2.14 -6.32 -2.50
C LEU A 10 2.19 -6.99 -1.10
N LYS A 11 1.07 -7.52 -0.61
CA LYS A 11 1.00 -8.25 0.66
C LYS A 11 1.87 -9.50 0.64
N GLY A 12 1.84 -10.25 -0.46
CA GLY A 12 2.70 -11.42 -0.67
C GLY A 12 4.19 -11.06 -0.66
N MET A 13 4.56 -9.94 -1.29
CA MET A 13 5.95 -9.44 -1.29
C MET A 13 6.42 -9.05 0.11
N ILE A 14 5.59 -8.36 0.90
CA ILE A 14 5.94 -7.95 2.27
C ILE A 14 5.99 -9.15 3.22
N ALA A 15 5.11 -10.14 3.03
CA ALA A 15 5.10 -11.37 3.82
C ALA A 15 6.25 -12.32 3.46
N ALA A 16 6.72 -12.29 2.21
CA ALA A 16 7.87 -13.06 1.79
C ALA A 16 9.14 -12.49 2.45
N ALA A 17 9.94 -13.37 3.06
CA ALA A 17 11.22 -13.03 3.71
C ALA A 17 12.26 -12.39 2.76
N GLY A 18 11.97 -12.29 1.46
CA GLY A 18 12.80 -11.64 0.45
C GLY A 18 12.76 -10.11 0.48
N LEU A 19 11.76 -9.49 1.12
CA LEU A 19 11.63 -8.03 1.19
C LEU A 19 12.18 -7.49 2.51
N ARG A 20 13.49 -7.23 2.59
CA ARG A 20 14.11 -6.60 3.76
C ARG A 20 13.92 -5.08 3.72
N LEU A 21 12.79 -4.61 4.25
CA LEU A 21 12.56 -3.20 4.51
C LEU A 21 13.18 -2.80 5.86
N PRO A 22 13.78 -1.59 5.97
CA PRO A 22 14.07 -1.01 7.27
C PRO A 22 12.81 -0.87 8.12
N GLU A 23 12.92 -0.93 9.44
CA GLU A 23 11.80 -0.92 10.39
C GLU A 23 10.75 0.16 10.08
N GLN A 24 11.18 1.40 9.81
CA GLN A 24 10.28 2.50 9.48
C GLN A 24 9.55 2.31 8.15
N GLN A 25 10.20 1.77 7.12
CA GLN A 25 9.56 1.51 5.83
C GLN A 25 8.59 0.33 5.92
N GLU A 26 8.99 -0.72 6.66
CA GLU A 26 8.13 -1.86 6.93
C GLU A 26 6.87 -1.43 7.69
N ARG A 27 7.01 -0.55 8.70
CA ARG A 27 5.90 0.03 9.43
C ARG A 27 4.92 0.73 8.50
N VAL A 28 5.40 1.59 7.60
CA VAL A 28 4.51 2.28 6.65
C VAL A 28 3.81 1.28 5.72
N ALA A 29 4.54 0.28 5.22
CA ALA A 29 3.96 -0.75 4.34
C ALA A 29 2.87 -1.57 5.06
N ARG A 30 3.10 -1.95 6.32
CA ARG A 30 2.11 -2.65 7.16
C ARG A 30 0.88 -1.79 7.45
N VAL A 31 1.06 -0.51 7.80
CA VAL A 31 -0.05 0.42 8.03
C VAL A 31 -0.85 0.63 6.74
N ALA A 32 -0.19 0.77 5.59
CA ALA A 32 -0.84 0.89 4.30
C ALA A 32 -1.74 -0.33 3.97
N LEU A 33 -1.24 -1.55 4.24
CA LEU A 33 -2.02 -2.78 4.08
C LEU A 33 -3.18 -2.90 5.07
N ALA A 34 -3.00 -2.43 6.31
CA ALA A 34 -4.01 -2.50 7.36
C ALA A 34 -5.11 -1.44 7.20
N ARG A 35 -4.75 -0.23 6.74
CA ARG A 35 -5.65 0.92 6.54
C ARG A 35 -5.52 1.45 5.11
N PRO A 36 -6.00 0.69 4.10
CA PRO A 36 -5.87 1.04 2.69
C PRO A 36 -6.56 2.36 2.31
N ASP A 37 -7.59 2.76 3.06
CA ASP A 37 -8.34 4.02 2.92
C ASP A 37 -7.46 5.26 3.14
N ILE A 38 -6.53 5.21 4.10
CA ILE A 38 -5.63 6.34 4.40
C ILE A 38 -4.69 6.61 3.25
N VAL A 39 -4.21 5.54 2.60
CA VAL A 39 -3.37 5.69 1.41
C VAL A 39 -4.22 6.15 0.23
N ALA A 40 -5.38 5.52 0.02
CA ALA A 40 -6.25 5.74 -1.13
C ALA A 40 -6.87 7.14 -1.17
N PHE A 41 -7.18 7.73 -0.02
CA PHE A 41 -7.85 9.03 0.09
C PHE A 41 -6.94 10.11 0.70
N GLY A 42 -6.03 9.75 1.60
CA GLY A 42 -5.13 10.69 2.26
C GLY A 42 -3.95 11.17 1.41
N THR A 43 -3.00 11.83 2.07
CA THR A 43 -1.79 12.41 1.48
C THR A 43 -0.54 11.71 2.00
N ILE A 44 0.61 11.98 1.38
CA ILE A 44 1.92 11.53 1.89
C ILE A 44 2.08 11.95 3.35
N SER A 45 1.75 13.21 3.68
CA SER A 45 1.88 13.75 5.04
C SER A 45 0.94 13.07 6.03
N SER A 46 -0.30 12.78 5.65
CA SER A 46 -1.24 12.05 6.50
C SER A 46 -0.73 10.64 6.82
N LEU A 47 -0.27 9.91 5.81
CA LEU A 47 0.29 8.57 6.00
C LEU A 47 1.58 8.61 6.84
N ALA A 48 2.44 9.60 6.60
CA ALA A 48 3.67 9.80 7.34
C ALA A 48 3.40 10.06 8.83
N ASN A 49 2.43 10.94 9.13
CA ASN A 49 2.02 11.26 10.49
C ASN A 49 1.44 10.03 11.20
N GLU A 50 0.56 9.29 10.52
CA GLU A 50 -0.01 8.04 11.06
C GLU A 50 1.07 7.01 11.42
N CYS A 51 2.11 6.95 10.59
CA CYS A 51 3.22 6.04 10.78
C CYS A 51 4.33 6.63 11.66
N VAL A 52 4.20 7.86 12.17
CA VAL A 52 5.25 8.57 12.93
C VAL A 52 6.60 8.56 12.21
N VAL A 53 6.59 8.88 10.91
CA VAL A 53 7.79 8.99 10.05
C VAL A 53 7.76 10.29 9.26
N SER A 54 8.85 10.60 8.55
CA SER A 54 8.86 11.71 7.59
C SER A 54 8.16 11.35 6.27
N PRO A 55 7.62 12.35 5.53
CA PRO A 55 7.13 12.16 4.17
C PRO A 55 8.16 11.54 3.22
N SER A 56 9.44 11.85 3.41
CA SER A 56 10.53 11.25 2.63
C SER A 56 10.69 9.76 2.87
N THR A 57 10.42 9.26 4.09
CA THR A 57 10.41 7.81 4.37
C THR A 57 9.30 7.10 3.61
N VAL A 58 8.12 7.72 3.48
CA VAL A 58 7.00 7.18 2.70
C VAL A 58 7.38 7.06 1.22
N VAL A 59 8.01 8.09 0.65
CA VAL A 59 8.48 8.06 -0.75
C VAL A 59 9.56 6.99 -0.95
N ARG A 60 10.55 6.92 -0.04
CA ARG A 60 11.60 5.88 -0.10
C ARG A 60 11.04 4.46 0.01
N MET A 61 10.02 4.27 0.83
CA MET A 61 9.31 2.99 0.96
C MET A 61 8.56 2.63 -0.32
N ALA A 62 7.85 3.58 -0.95
CA ALA A 62 7.20 3.36 -2.24
C ALA A 62 8.24 2.95 -3.32
N ASN A 63 9.39 3.63 -3.35
CA ASN A 63 10.50 3.29 -4.26
C ASN A 63 11.09 1.91 -3.96
N ALA A 64 11.24 1.54 -2.68
CA ALA A 64 11.67 0.20 -2.28
C ALA A 64 10.68 -0.90 -2.70
N LEU A 65 9.40 -0.57 -2.85
CA LEU A 65 8.38 -1.47 -3.38
C LEU A 65 8.29 -1.47 -4.92
N GLY A 66 9.12 -0.68 -5.60
CA GLY A 66 9.17 -0.59 -7.07
C GLY A 66 8.22 0.44 -7.68
N PHE A 67 7.59 1.31 -6.89
CA PHE A 67 6.82 2.45 -7.40
C PHE A 67 7.73 3.65 -7.63
N GLU A 68 7.48 4.43 -8.68
CA GLU A 68 8.28 5.64 -8.96
C GLU A 68 7.80 6.84 -8.14
N THR A 69 6.52 6.86 -7.78
CA THR A 69 5.90 7.96 -7.04
C THR A 69 4.85 7.46 -6.05
N PHE A 70 4.56 8.29 -5.05
CA PHE A 70 3.43 8.02 -4.16
C PHE A 70 2.08 7.99 -4.90
N LYS A 71 1.95 8.69 -6.04
CA LYS A 71 0.71 8.69 -6.81
C LYS A 71 0.41 7.30 -7.39
N GLU A 72 1.44 6.59 -7.86
CA GLU A 72 1.28 5.21 -8.31
C GLU A 72 0.87 4.28 -7.16
N PHE A 73 1.56 4.41 -6.03
CA PHE A 73 1.23 3.68 -4.81
C PHE A 73 -0.23 3.92 -4.40
N LYS A 74 -0.65 5.19 -4.30
CA LYS A 74 -2.03 5.59 -4.02
C LYS A 74 -3.03 5.01 -5.01
N SER A 75 -2.70 4.98 -6.30
CA SER A 75 -3.58 4.43 -7.34
C SER A 75 -3.87 2.95 -7.13
N LEU A 76 -2.86 2.17 -6.75
CA LEU A 76 -3.00 0.74 -6.47
C LEU A 76 -3.97 0.48 -5.30
N PHE A 77 -3.89 1.28 -4.23
CA PHE A 77 -4.84 1.20 -3.11
C PHE A 77 -6.26 1.66 -3.48
N ARG A 78 -6.40 2.72 -4.30
CA ARG A 78 -7.71 3.15 -4.80
C ARG A 78 -8.38 2.08 -5.67
N GLN A 79 -7.61 1.41 -6.53
CA GLN A 79 -8.11 0.33 -7.35
C GLN A 79 -8.53 -0.87 -6.50
N HIS A 80 -7.73 -1.22 -5.49
CA HIS A 80 -8.07 -2.28 -4.54
C HIS A 80 -9.40 -1.99 -3.82
N LEU A 81 -9.58 -0.79 -3.26
CA LEU A 81 -10.82 -0.43 -2.58
C LEU A 81 -12.03 -0.45 -3.54
N ARG A 82 -11.84 -0.06 -4.80
CA ARG A 82 -12.90 -0.15 -5.82
C ARG A 82 -13.25 -1.60 -6.14
N SER A 83 -12.25 -2.48 -6.25
CA SER A 83 -12.45 -3.93 -6.47
C SER A 83 -13.22 -4.53 -5.31
N VAL A 84 -12.74 -4.31 -4.07
CA VAL A 84 -13.36 -4.86 -2.87
C VAL A 84 -14.78 -4.34 -2.69
N ALA A 85 -15.04 -3.05 -2.97
CA ALA A 85 -16.38 -2.47 -2.92
C ALA A 85 -17.31 -3.01 -4.02
N GLY A 86 -16.78 -3.30 -5.22
CA GLY A 86 -17.51 -3.94 -6.30
C GLY A 86 -17.83 -5.41 -6.02
N GLU A 87 -16.97 -6.11 -5.27
CA GLU A 87 -17.17 -7.50 -4.84
C GLU A 87 -18.22 -7.62 -3.71
N GLN A 88 -18.60 -6.53 -3.03
CA GLN A 88 -19.69 -6.52 -2.04
C GLN A 88 -21.10 -6.59 -2.68
N HIS A 89 -21.22 -6.74 -4.01
CA HIS A 89 -22.52 -6.75 -4.70
C HIS A 89 -22.70 -7.87 -5.75
N GLY A 90 -21.91 -8.95 -5.71
CA GLY A 90 -22.08 -10.04 -6.67
C GLY A 90 -21.63 -11.41 -6.17
N THR A 91 -22.63 -12.27 -5.90
CA THR A 91 -22.62 -13.75 -5.88
C THR A 91 -22.82 -14.40 -4.50
N GLN A 92 -24.05 -14.28 -3.98
CA GLN A 92 -24.77 -15.49 -3.61
C GLN A 92 -25.76 -15.79 -4.75
N LYS A 93 -25.52 -16.89 -5.47
CA LYS A 93 -26.51 -17.61 -6.31
C LYS A 93 -25.94 -19.00 -6.62
N PRO A 94 -26.74 -20.08 -6.75
CA PRO A 94 -28.21 -20.19 -6.70
C PRO A 94 -28.79 -20.68 -5.38
#